data_AF-A0A6B2G0K7-F1
#
_entry.id   AF-A0A6B2G0K7-F1
#
_cell.length_a   1.000
_cell.length_b   1.000
_cell.length_c   1.000
_cell.angle_alpha   90.00
_cell.angle_beta   90.00
_cell.angle_gamma   90.00
#
_symmetry.space_group_name_H-M   'P 1'
#
loop_
_entity.id
_entity.type
_entity.pdbx_description
1 polymer ?
#
loop_
_entity_poly.entity_id
_entity_poly.type
_entity_poly.pdbx_seq_one_letter_code
_entity_poly.pdbx_strand_id
1 'polypeptide(L)'
;MRKKYIIYTISLALIWVMIVIKLNGLNYNYWSHQSYRLQPPKIVAIGYFLRYYRLSIEEEPNNHHGEFGSAVEISEDEIEEEKSKFKIHQFNELASNKMPVLRKLPEKRRHSCFLRQYTFELPTASIIIIFHNEAFSTLIRTVHTAISRSPYHLVKEIILVDDFSDYEKFPSLLFPLEEHFKNIVKVKILRASERMGLTVSRLRGAKIA
;
A
#
# COMPACT_ATOMS: atom_id res chain seq x y z
N MET A 1 -3.09 -40.70 -43.29
CA MET A 1 -4.40 -41.26 -43.71
C MET A 1 -5.41 -41.05 -42.59
N ARG A 2 -6.37 -40.15 -42.79
CA ARG A 2 -7.49 -39.87 -41.86
C ARG A 2 -8.77 -40.46 -42.44
N LYS A 3 -9.56 -41.12 -41.59
CA LYS A 3 -11.03 -41.18 -41.46
C LYS A 3 -11.31 -42.17 -40.32
N LYS A 4 -12.19 -41.91 -39.36
CA LYS A 4 -13.66 -41.98 -39.48
C LYS A 4 -14.37 -41.07 -38.45
N TYR A 5 -15.63 -40.81 -38.76
CA TYR A 5 -16.58 -39.83 -38.20
C TYR A 5 -17.44 -40.42 -37.07
N ILE A 6 -18.11 -39.56 -36.28
CA ILE A 6 -19.45 -39.85 -35.76
C ILE A 6 -20.34 -38.61 -35.92
N ILE A 7 -21.42 -38.79 -36.65
CA ILE A 7 -22.60 -37.93 -36.78
C ILE A 7 -23.68 -38.61 -35.93
N TYR A 8 -24.39 -37.85 -35.08
CA TYR A 8 -25.77 -38.18 -34.75
C TYR A 8 -26.61 -36.90 -34.75
N THR A 9 -27.48 -36.82 -35.75
CA THR A 9 -28.67 -35.98 -35.78
C THR A 9 -29.87 -36.89 -35.95
N ILE A 10 -30.98 -36.57 -35.27
CA ILE A 10 -32.41 -36.67 -35.65
C ILE A 10 -33.18 -36.74 -34.31
N SER A 11 -33.95 -35.76 -33.81
CA SER A 11 -34.97 -34.83 -34.36
C SER A 11 -36.40 -35.26 -33.96
N LEU A 12 -37.11 -34.29 -33.37
CA LEU A 12 -38.56 -34.12 -33.17
C LEU A 12 -39.36 -35.12 -32.30
N ALA A 13 -39.98 -34.63 -31.21
CA ALA A 13 -41.37 -34.15 -31.21
C ALA A 13 -41.83 -33.70 -29.81
N LEU A 14 -42.31 -32.46 -29.75
CA LEU A 14 -43.37 -31.90 -28.89
C LEU A 14 -43.92 -32.76 -27.74
N ILE A 15 -43.81 -32.26 -26.50
CA ILE A 15 -44.94 -32.00 -25.59
C ILE A 15 -44.46 -31.04 -24.49
N TRP A 16 -45.15 -29.90 -24.41
CA TRP A 16 -45.07 -28.92 -23.35
C TRP A 16 -45.93 -29.40 -22.19
N VAL A 17 -45.37 -29.60 -20.99
CA VAL A 17 -46.16 -29.58 -19.75
C VAL A 17 -45.67 -28.43 -18.90
N MET A 18 -46.44 -27.34 -18.95
CA MET A 18 -46.39 -26.25 -17.99
C MET A 18 -46.88 -26.75 -16.63
N ILE A 19 -45.97 -27.06 -15.71
CA ILE A 19 -46.31 -27.01 -14.29
C ILE A 19 -46.14 -25.55 -13.85
N VAL A 20 -47.26 -24.84 -13.85
CA VAL A 20 -47.42 -23.56 -13.15
C VAL A 20 -47.55 -23.88 -11.66
N ILE A 21 -46.50 -23.63 -10.87
CA ILE A 21 -46.64 -23.36 -9.44
C ILE A 21 -46.29 -21.90 -9.23
N LYS A 22 -47.34 -21.11 -9.04
CA LYS A 22 -47.28 -19.70 -8.68
C LYS A 22 -46.91 -19.60 -7.20
N LEU A 23 -45.67 -19.25 -6.89
CA LEU A 23 -45.33 -18.62 -5.61
C LEU A 23 -44.32 -17.50 -5.82
N ASN A 24 -44.88 -16.29 -5.82
CA ASN A 24 -44.33 -15.05 -5.30
C ASN A 24 -43.01 -14.52 -5.88
N GLY A 25 -43.19 -13.68 -6.91
CA GLY A 25 -42.75 -12.29 -6.82
C GLY A 25 -41.26 -12.03 -6.90
N LEU A 26 -40.72 -12.02 -8.12
CA LEU A 26 -39.60 -11.14 -8.46
C LEU A 26 -39.89 -10.47 -9.80
N ASN A 27 -40.33 -9.22 -9.71
CA ASN A 27 -40.54 -8.33 -10.83
C ASN A 27 -39.17 -7.78 -11.24
N TYR A 28 -38.60 -8.26 -12.34
CA TYR A 28 -37.45 -7.61 -12.97
C TYR A 28 -37.97 -6.44 -13.80
N ASN A 29 -38.06 -5.26 -13.17
CA ASN A 29 -38.28 -4.00 -13.86
C ASN A 29 -36.96 -3.23 -13.93
N TYR A 30 -36.41 -3.20 -15.14
CA TYR A 30 -35.53 -2.13 -15.59
C TYR A 30 -36.39 -0.89 -15.78
N TRP A 31 -36.27 0.17 -14.97
CA TRP A 31 -36.59 1.55 -15.38
C TRP A 31 -35.96 2.60 -14.47
N SER A 32 -35.37 3.59 -15.16
CA SER A 32 -35.18 5.01 -14.86
C SER A 32 -34.26 5.48 -13.73
N HIS A 33 -33.32 6.31 -14.16
CA HIS A 33 -32.65 7.39 -13.43
C HIS A 33 -33.52 8.01 -12.34
N GLN A 34 -33.10 7.83 -11.09
CA GLN A 34 -33.40 8.78 -10.03
C GLN A 34 -32.22 8.84 -9.07
N SER A 35 -31.68 10.04 -8.89
CA SER A 35 -30.51 10.36 -8.11
C SER A 35 -30.74 10.08 -6.62
N TYR A 36 -30.25 8.93 -6.15
CA TYR A 36 -30.11 8.66 -4.72
C TYR A 36 -28.62 8.57 -4.38
N ARG A 37 -28.14 9.55 -3.59
CA ARG A 37 -26.84 9.46 -2.90
C ARG A 37 -26.90 8.30 -1.90
N LEU A 38 -26.55 7.10 -2.36
CA LEU A 38 -26.19 6.01 -1.47
C LEU A 38 -24.67 6.07 -1.28
N GLN A 39 -24.23 6.44 -0.09
CA GLN A 39 -22.82 6.28 0.27
C GLN A 39 -22.46 4.80 0.11
N PRO A 40 -21.42 4.44 -0.66
CA PRO A 40 -21.08 3.05 -0.87
C PRO A 40 -20.72 2.39 0.47
N PRO A 41 -21.01 1.09 0.67
CA PRO A 41 -20.65 0.37 1.89
C PRO A 41 -19.15 0.54 2.19
N LYS A 42 -18.78 0.69 3.47
CA LYS A 42 -17.40 1.01 3.93
C LYS A 42 -16.28 0.16 3.30
N ILE A 43 -16.60 -1.06 2.87
CA ILE A 43 -15.68 -2.02 2.23
C ILE A 43 -15.30 -1.57 0.80
N VAL A 44 -16.23 -0.99 0.05
CA VAL A 44 -15.99 -0.46 -1.30
C VAL A 44 -15.08 0.77 -1.24
N ALA A 45 -15.20 1.61 -0.19
CA ALA A 45 -14.37 2.79 0.01
C ALA A 45 -12.86 2.48 0.22
N ILE A 46 -12.51 1.32 0.79
CA ILE A 46 -11.11 0.94 1.04
C ILE A 46 -10.36 0.63 -0.26
N GLY A 47 -11.01 -0.10 -1.18
CA GLY A 47 -10.42 -0.42 -2.49
C GLY A 47 -10.19 0.83 -3.33
N TYR A 48 -11.15 1.77 -3.32
CA TYR A 48 -10.98 3.09 -3.94
C TYR A 48 -9.88 3.91 -3.28
N PHE A 49 -9.80 3.90 -1.94
CA PHE A 49 -8.74 4.60 -1.20
C PHE A 49 -7.35 4.09 -1.58
N LEU A 50 -7.10 2.78 -1.53
CA LEU A 50 -5.78 2.23 -1.86
C LEU A 50 -5.41 2.46 -3.32
N ARG A 51 -6.39 2.39 -4.23
CA ARG A 51 -6.18 2.72 -5.65
C ARG A 51 -5.86 4.20 -5.85
N TYR A 52 -6.61 5.09 -5.22
CA TYR A 52 -6.38 6.53 -5.28
C TYR A 52 -5.04 6.92 -4.63
N TYR A 53 -4.72 6.34 -3.48
CA TYR A 53 -3.45 6.50 -2.78
C TYR A 53 -2.26 6.11 -3.66
N ARG A 54 -2.33 4.95 -4.32
CA ARG A 54 -1.30 4.52 -5.26
C ARG A 54 -1.17 5.46 -6.46
N LEU A 55 -2.29 5.98 -6.97
CA LEU A 55 -2.28 6.97 -8.06
C LEU A 55 -1.73 8.34 -7.63
N SER A 56 -1.76 8.67 -6.34
CA SER A 56 -1.23 9.93 -5.80
C SER A 56 0.29 9.94 -5.59
N ILE A 57 0.96 8.80 -5.79
CA ILE A 57 2.42 8.68 -5.71
C ILE A 57 2.94 8.78 -7.14
N GLU A 58 3.76 9.80 -7.38
CA GLU A 58 4.42 10.01 -8.67
C GLU A 58 5.51 8.95 -8.83
N GLU A 59 5.19 7.84 -9.53
CA GLU A 59 6.15 6.79 -9.89
C GLU A 59 6.54 6.93 -11.36
N GLU A 60 7.84 6.84 -11.64
CA GLU A 60 8.33 6.71 -13.00
C GLU A 60 7.84 5.37 -13.59
N PRO A 61 7.05 5.36 -14.68
CA PRO A 61 6.33 4.17 -15.14
C PRO A 61 7.25 3.01 -15.56
N ASN A 62 8.51 3.30 -15.90
CA ASN A 62 9.51 2.33 -16.35
C ASN A 62 10.62 2.08 -15.33
N ASN A 63 10.50 2.61 -14.11
CA ASN A 63 11.50 2.39 -13.08
C ASN A 63 11.27 1.03 -12.39
N HIS A 64 12.21 0.11 -12.60
CA HIS A 64 12.17 -1.24 -12.05
C HIS A 64 13.33 -1.53 -11.09
N HIS A 65 14.05 -0.49 -10.65
CA HIS A 65 15.14 -0.66 -9.70
C HIS A 65 14.63 -1.26 -8.39
N GLY A 66 15.23 -2.36 -7.95
CA GLY A 66 14.88 -3.01 -6.68
C GLY A 66 13.53 -3.73 -6.65
N GLU A 67 12.83 -3.79 -7.80
CA GLU A 67 11.57 -4.53 -7.94
C GLU A 67 11.79 -6.03 -7.73
N PHE A 68 10.83 -6.66 -7.04
CA PHE A 68 10.94 -8.06 -6.62
C PHE A 68 12.22 -8.38 -5.82
N GLY A 69 12.83 -7.36 -5.21
CA GLY A 69 14.08 -7.51 -4.45
C GLY A 69 15.31 -7.73 -5.32
N SER A 70 15.28 -7.35 -6.60
CA SER A 70 16.46 -7.29 -7.45
C SER A 70 17.51 -6.33 -6.89
N ALA A 71 18.79 -6.55 -7.24
CA ALA A 71 19.82 -5.59 -6.93
C ALA A 71 19.62 -4.32 -7.78
N VAL A 72 20.00 -3.17 -7.21
CA VAL A 72 20.08 -1.91 -7.96
C VAL A 72 21.52 -1.77 -8.43
N GLU A 73 21.71 -1.75 -9.75
CA GLU A 73 23.02 -1.51 -10.34
C GLU A 73 23.32 -0.01 -10.35
N ILE A 74 24.53 0.34 -9.91
CA ILE A 74 25.07 1.69 -9.93
C ILE A 74 26.09 1.76 -11.06
N SER A 75 25.98 2.77 -11.93
CA SER A 75 26.90 2.92 -13.05
C SER A 75 28.26 3.47 -12.59
N GLU A 76 29.30 3.29 -13.39
CA GLU A 76 30.67 3.67 -13.01
C GLU A 76 30.82 5.18 -12.74
N ASP A 77 30.07 6.00 -13.47
CA ASP A 77 30.00 7.46 -13.31
C ASP A 77 29.33 7.90 -11.99
N GLU A 78 28.55 7.02 -11.36
CA GLU A 78 27.81 7.29 -10.13
C GLU A 78 28.53 6.81 -8.86
N ILE A 79 29.65 6.09 -8.98
CA ILE A 79 30.37 5.48 -7.84
C ILE A 79 30.84 6.53 -6.83
N GLU A 80 31.28 7.71 -7.27
CA GLU A 80 31.74 8.75 -6.36
C GLU A 80 30.57 9.34 -5.56
N GLU A 81 29.41 9.53 -6.20
CA GLU A 81 28.18 9.93 -5.53
C GLU A 81 27.73 8.87 -4.52
N GLU A 82 27.73 7.59 -4.90
CA GLU A 82 27.43 6.47 -4.00
C GLU A 82 28.30 6.53 -2.73
N LYS A 83 29.63 6.64 -2.89
CA LYS A 83 30.57 6.72 -1.77
C LYS A 83 30.31 7.93 -0.88
N SER A 84 30.01 9.08 -1.47
CA SER A 84 29.72 10.30 -0.73
C SER A 84 28.48 10.13 0.16
N LYS A 85 27.40 9.56 -0.39
CA LYS A 85 26.14 9.35 0.34
C LYS A 85 26.25 8.22 1.36
N PHE A 86 27.02 7.18 1.05
CA PHE A 86 27.30 6.09 1.99
C PHE A 86 27.95 6.61 3.27
N LYS A 87 28.86 7.60 3.18
CA LYS A 87 29.47 8.22 4.38
C LYS A 87 28.45 8.90 5.30
N ILE A 88 27.36 9.42 4.74
CA ILE A 88 26.33 10.16 5.49
C ILE A 88 25.42 9.18 6.26
N HIS A 89 24.85 8.20 5.57
CA HIS A 89 23.81 7.32 6.13
C HIS A 89 24.26 5.88 6.42
N GLN A 90 25.49 5.50 6.07
CA GLN A 90 26.05 4.15 6.24
C GLN A 90 25.29 3.04 5.48
N PHE A 91 24.59 3.43 4.40
CA PHE A 91 24.05 2.53 3.39
C PHE A 91 24.03 3.25 2.03
N ASN A 92 23.77 2.49 0.95
CA ASN A 92 23.71 3.05 -0.40
C ASN A 92 22.40 3.83 -0.59
N GLU A 93 22.42 5.11 -0.22
CA GLU A 93 21.30 6.03 -0.38
C GLU A 93 20.99 6.29 -1.86
N LEU A 94 22.00 6.30 -2.74
CA LEU A 94 21.80 6.48 -4.18
C LEU A 94 20.90 5.37 -4.76
N ALA A 95 21.21 4.12 -4.45
CA ALA A 95 20.38 2.98 -4.78
C ALA A 95 18.97 3.11 -4.18
N SER A 96 18.86 3.59 -2.94
CA SER A 96 17.57 3.88 -2.32
C SER A 96 16.79 4.94 -3.10
N ASN A 97 17.42 6.01 -3.57
CA ASN A 97 16.73 7.07 -4.30
C ASN A 97 16.27 6.60 -5.70
N LYS A 98 17.01 5.69 -6.34
CA LYS A 98 16.60 5.06 -7.60
C LYS A 98 15.41 4.11 -7.45
N MET A 99 15.17 3.52 -6.27
CA MET A 99 14.07 2.57 -6.07
C MET A 99 12.70 3.26 -5.93
N PRO A 100 11.63 2.73 -6.56
CA PRO A 100 10.27 3.20 -6.34
C PRO A 100 9.86 3.21 -4.86
N VAL A 101 8.98 4.14 -4.50
CA VAL A 101 8.42 4.25 -3.14
C VAL A 101 7.55 3.03 -2.84
N LEU A 102 6.76 2.53 -3.80
CA LEU A 102 5.95 1.32 -3.66
C LEU A 102 6.49 0.13 -4.46
N ARG A 103 7.77 -0.20 -4.29
CA ARG A 103 8.36 -1.39 -4.91
C ARG A 103 7.69 -2.70 -4.45
N LYS A 104 7.53 -3.66 -5.37
CA LYS A 104 7.07 -5.02 -5.03
C LYS A 104 8.21 -5.83 -4.42
N LEU A 105 7.82 -6.76 -3.55
CA LEU A 105 8.74 -7.70 -2.91
C LEU A 105 8.32 -9.12 -3.28
N PRO A 106 9.28 -10.06 -3.38
CA PRO A 106 8.96 -11.44 -3.66
C PRO A 106 8.29 -12.06 -2.44
N GLU A 107 7.33 -12.93 -2.68
CA GLU A 107 6.68 -13.67 -1.60
C GLU A 107 7.59 -14.80 -1.12
N LYS A 108 8.05 -14.69 0.14
CA LYS A 108 9.00 -15.64 0.75
C LYS A 108 8.38 -16.46 1.89
N ARG A 109 7.14 -16.18 2.28
CA ARG A 109 6.45 -16.93 3.34
C ARG A 109 6.15 -18.35 2.89
N ARG A 110 6.10 -19.28 3.85
CA ARG A 110 5.72 -20.68 3.60
C ARG A 110 4.25 -20.76 3.17
N HIS A 111 3.90 -21.76 2.37
CA HIS A 111 2.53 -21.94 1.88
C HIS A 111 1.48 -22.02 3.01
N SER A 112 1.84 -22.61 4.15
CA SER A 112 0.97 -22.69 5.33
C SER A 112 0.58 -21.31 5.91
N CYS A 113 1.34 -20.24 5.65
CA CYS A 113 0.99 -18.89 6.10
C CYS A 113 -0.25 -18.35 5.37
N PHE A 114 -0.49 -18.74 4.11
CA PHE A 114 -1.66 -18.29 3.34
C PHE A 114 -2.94 -19.02 3.73
N LEU A 115 -2.80 -20.21 4.32
CA LEU A 115 -3.93 -21.02 4.79
C LEU A 115 -4.42 -20.57 6.17
N ARG A 116 -3.67 -19.70 6.87
CA ARG A 116 -4.10 -19.17 8.17
C ARG A 116 -5.29 -18.23 7.99
N GLN A 117 -6.36 -18.53 8.71
CA GLN A 117 -7.54 -17.68 8.80
C GLN A 117 -7.46 -16.85 10.07
N TYR A 118 -7.82 -15.57 9.94
CA TYR A 118 -7.92 -14.64 11.05
C TYR A 118 -9.35 -14.12 11.10
N THR A 119 -9.83 -13.80 12.31
CA THR A 119 -11.11 -13.10 12.46
C THR A 119 -11.01 -11.70 11.85
N PHE A 120 -12.14 -11.15 11.41
CA PHE A 120 -12.18 -9.78 10.90
C PHE A 120 -12.06 -8.74 12.04
N GLU A 121 -12.43 -9.14 13.24
CA GLU A 121 -12.37 -8.33 14.47
C GLU A 121 -10.98 -8.43 15.09
N LEU A 122 -10.03 -7.72 14.50
CA LEU A 122 -8.71 -7.50 15.08
C LEU A 122 -8.64 -6.10 15.70
N PRO A 123 -7.90 -5.92 16.81
CA PRO A 123 -7.69 -4.60 17.38
C PRO A 123 -6.95 -3.72 16.38
N THR A 124 -7.31 -2.44 16.35
CA THR A 124 -6.55 -1.44 15.59
C THR A 124 -5.18 -1.22 16.24
N ALA A 125 -4.18 -0.89 15.43
CA ALA A 125 -2.82 -0.57 15.88
C ALA A 125 -2.41 0.83 15.43
N SER A 126 -1.67 1.52 16.30
CA SER A 126 -0.92 2.73 15.98
C SER A 126 0.51 2.35 15.64
N ILE A 127 1.04 2.85 14.52
CA ILE A 127 2.40 2.56 14.06
C ILE A 127 3.28 3.75 14.44
N ILE A 128 4.30 3.54 15.26
CA ILE A 128 5.21 4.61 15.69
C ILE A 128 6.57 4.39 15.00
N ILE A 129 6.99 5.36 14.21
CA ILE A 129 8.29 5.35 13.50
C ILE A 129 9.10 6.52 14.05
N ILE A 130 10.25 6.22 14.63
CA ILE A 130 11.16 7.23 15.16
C ILE A 130 12.30 7.39 14.17
N PHE A 131 12.67 8.63 13.90
CA PHE A 131 13.75 8.94 12.98
C PHE A 131 14.60 10.10 13.51
N HIS A 132 15.86 10.11 13.11
CA HIS A 132 16.81 11.20 13.34
C HIS A 132 17.79 11.19 12.19
N ASN A 133 17.85 12.27 11.39
CA ASN A 133 18.73 12.37 10.22
C ASN A 133 18.58 11.19 9.24
N GLU A 134 17.36 10.66 9.11
CA GLU A 134 17.05 9.53 8.24
C GLU A 134 17.03 9.97 6.78
N ALA A 135 17.43 9.10 5.85
CA ALA A 135 17.33 9.45 4.44
C ALA A 135 15.85 9.57 4.03
N PHE A 136 15.55 10.58 3.21
CA PHE A 136 14.15 10.86 2.85
C PHE A 136 13.48 9.67 2.16
N SER A 137 14.18 9.03 1.21
CA SER A 137 13.66 7.88 0.45
C SER A 137 13.37 6.65 1.32
N THR A 138 14.20 6.38 2.33
CA THR A 138 13.98 5.25 3.25
C THR A 138 12.80 5.52 4.17
N LEU A 139 12.69 6.73 4.72
CA LEU A 139 11.60 7.13 5.60
C LEU A 139 10.25 7.05 4.88
N ILE A 140 10.10 7.69 3.71
CA ILE A 140 8.84 7.67 2.98
C ILE A 140 8.47 6.25 2.54
N ARG A 141 9.44 5.45 2.07
CA ARG A 141 9.18 4.06 1.66
C ARG A 141 8.67 3.21 2.81
N THR A 142 9.16 3.45 4.02
CA THR A 142 8.71 2.76 5.24
C THR A 142 7.25 3.09 5.54
N VAL A 143 6.89 4.38 5.52
CA VAL A 143 5.51 4.83 5.78
C VAL A 143 4.54 4.32 4.71
N HIS A 144 4.89 4.48 3.44
CA HIS A 144 4.08 4.04 2.31
C HIS A 144 3.91 2.51 2.28
N THR A 145 4.95 1.76 2.68
CA THR A 145 4.85 0.31 2.89
C THR A 145 3.88 -0.04 4.01
N ALA A 146 3.96 0.64 5.16
CA ALA A 146 3.06 0.42 6.27
C ALA A 146 1.59 0.67 5.87
N ILE A 147 1.32 1.69 5.06
CA ILE A 147 -0.03 2.00 4.59
C ILE A 147 -0.51 0.96 3.56
N SER A 148 0.33 0.63 2.58
CA SER A 148 -0.07 -0.23 1.46
C SER A 148 -0.19 -1.71 1.82
N ARG A 149 0.62 -2.19 2.76
CA ARG A 149 0.67 -3.62 3.15
C ARG A 149 -0.17 -3.95 4.39
N SER A 150 -0.78 -2.95 5.03
CA SER A 150 -1.66 -3.16 6.19
C SER A 150 -3.12 -2.97 5.79
N PRO A 151 -4.06 -3.79 6.32
CA PRO A 151 -5.49 -3.53 6.14
C PRO A 151 -5.86 -2.15 6.70
N TYR A 152 -6.43 -1.29 5.85
CA TYR A 152 -6.69 0.11 6.21
C TYR A 152 -7.49 0.28 7.49
N HIS A 153 -8.47 -0.59 7.76
CA HIS A 153 -9.31 -0.52 8.96
C HIS A 153 -8.56 -0.87 10.26
N LEU A 154 -7.43 -1.57 10.18
CA LEU A 154 -6.61 -1.92 11.35
C LEU A 154 -5.56 -0.86 11.67
N VAL A 155 -5.17 -0.03 10.72
CA VAL A 155 -4.24 1.08 10.97
C VAL A 155 -5.03 2.24 11.58
N LYS A 156 -4.86 2.49 12.87
CA LYS A 156 -5.45 3.66 13.54
C LYS A 156 -4.79 4.94 13.04
N GLU A 157 -3.47 4.99 13.15
CA GLU A 157 -2.63 6.12 12.77
C GLU A 157 -1.16 5.69 12.61
N ILE A 158 -0.36 6.54 11.98
CA ILE A 158 1.09 6.43 11.87
C ILE A 158 1.68 7.71 12.47
N ILE A 159 2.49 7.56 13.51
CA ILE A 159 3.13 8.67 14.22
C ILE A 159 4.62 8.64 13.88
N LEU A 160 5.05 9.65 13.13
CA LEU A 160 6.44 9.93 12.85
C LEU A 160 7.01 10.79 13.97
N VAL A 161 7.94 10.25 14.75
CA VAL A 161 8.60 10.97 15.85
C VAL A 161 9.99 11.37 15.39
N ASP A 162 10.19 12.66 15.14
CA ASP A 162 11.49 13.24 14.86
C ASP A 162 12.25 13.50 16.16
N ASP A 163 13.31 12.75 16.39
CA ASP A 163 14.21 12.90 17.53
C ASP A 163 15.31 13.92 17.22
N PHE A 164 14.90 15.15 16.93
CA PHE A 164 15.77 16.31 16.73
C PHE A 164 16.74 16.18 15.54
N SER A 165 16.20 15.96 14.34
CA SER A 165 16.97 15.97 13.09
C SER A 165 17.58 17.36 12.79
N ASP A 166 18.74 17.35 12.15
CA ASP A 166 19.45 18.53 11.67
C ASP A 166 18.87 18.96 10.31
N TYR A 167 18.03 20.00 10.32
CA TYR A 167 17.39 20.49 9.11
C TYR A 167 18.30 21.32 8.21
N GLU A 168 19.45 21.80 8.71
CA GLU A 168 20.45 22.46 7.86
C GLU A 168 21.10 21.42 6.94
N LYS A 169 21.41 20.25 7.49
CA LYS A 169 21.97 19.13 6.73
C LYS A 169 20.92 18.32 5.97
N PHE A 170 19.71 18.18 6.52
CA PHE A 170 18.63 17.36 5.95
C PHE A 170 17.33 18.16 5.80
N PRO A 171 17.30 19.17 4.93
CA PRO A 171 16.14 20.07 4.78
C PRO A 171 14.87 19.35 4.30
N SER A 172 15.01 18.20 3.62
CA SER A 172 13.89 17.36 3.18
C SER A 172 13.07 16.79 4.33
N LEU A 173 13.62 16.71 5.55
CA LEU A 173 12.92 16.21 6.72
C LEU A 173 11.99 17.23 7.37
N LEU A 174 11.97 18.49 6.92
CA LEU A 174 11.11 19.56 7.45
C LEU A 174 9.86 19.74 6.57
N PHE A 175 9.74 20.87 5.88
CA PHE A 175 8.58 21.22 5.06
C PHE A 175 8.27 20.20 3.97
N PRO A 176 9.25 19.63 3.24
CA PRO A 176 8.96 18.63 2.21
C PRO A 176 8.31 17.36 2.79
N LEU A 177 8.75 16.90 3.97
CA LEU A 177 8.14 15.75 4.65
C LEU A 177 6.71 16.05 5.07
N GLU A 178 6.46 17.25 5.59
CA GLU A 178 5.12 17.69 6.00
C GLU A 178 4.17 17.80 4.81
N GLU A 179 4.62 18.41 3.71
CA GLU A 179 3.82 18.52 2.50
C GLU A 179 3.55 17.14 1.87
N HIS A 180 4.54 16.23 1.87
CA HIS A 180 4.39 14.87 1.34
C HIS A 180 3.28 14.07 2.05
N PHE A 181 3.11 14.26 3.36
CA PHE A 181 2.12 13.53 4.17
C PHE A 181 0.85 14.32 4.49
N LYS A 182 0.76 15.60 4.11
CA LYS A 182 -0.35 16.51 4.41
C LYS A 182 -1.73 15.97 4.04
N ASN A 183 -1.83 15.29 2.90
CA ASN A 183 -3.09 14.73 2.40
C ASN A 183 -3.39 13.32 2.93
N ILE A 184 -2.48 12.74 3.72
CA ILE A 184 -2.62 11.38 4.26
C ILE A 184 -3.08 11.49 5.71
N VAL A 185 -4.41 11.50 5.90
CA VAL A 185 -5.11 11.77 7.17
C VAL A 185 -4.60 10.96 8.37
N LYS A 186 -4.05 9.76 8.15
CA LYS A 186 -3.57 8.88 9.23
C LYS A 186 -2.14 9.16 9.67
N VAL A 187 -1.38 10.02 8.99
CA VAL A 187 0.02 10.30 9.33
C VAL A 187 0.10 11.57 10.16
N LYS A 188 0.79 11.49 11.30
CA LYS A 188 1.08 12.61 12.20
C LYS A 188 2.58 12.72 12.38
N ILE A 189 3.10 13.94 12.43
CA ILE A 189 4.52 14.21 12.66
C ILE A 189 4.66 14.91 14.01
N LEU A 190 5.46 14.34 14.90
CA LEU A 190 5.83 14.88 16.21
C LEU A 190 7.30 15.28 16.17
N ARG A 191 7.62 16.53 16.51
CA ARG A 191 8.99 17.04 16.57
C ARG A 191 9.46 17.20 18.02
N ALA A 192 10.63 16.66 18.33
CA ALA A 192 11.29 16.92 19.61
C ALA A 192 12.05 18.25 19.57
N SER A 193 12.05 18.98 20.69
CA SER A 193 12.82 20.22 20.85
C SER A 193 14.31 19.99 21.12
N GLU A 194 14.68 18.78 21.51
CA GLU A 194 16.04 18.34 21.81
C GLU A 194 16.19 16.86 21.48
N ARG A 195 17.44 16.38 21.36
CA ARG A 195 17.74 14.97 21.11
C ARG A 195 17.58 14.15 22.39
N MET A 196 16.56 13.31 22.43
CA MET A 196 16.19 12.53 23.62
C MET A 196 16.58 11.06 23.52
N GLY A 197 16.81 10.57 22.31
CA GLY A 197 17.16 9.18 22.04
C GLY A 197 15.95 8.27 21.87
N LEU A 198 16.22 7.08 21.34
CA LEU A 198 15.23 6.12 20.87
C LEU A 198 14.18 5.74 21.92
N THR A 199 14.59 5.45 23.15
CA THR A 199 13.67 4.97 24.21
C THR A 199 12.66 6.05 24.60
N VAL A 200 13.11 7.27 24.81
CA VAL A 200 12.23 8.39 25.22
C VAL A 200 11.29 8.75 24.06
N SER A 201 11.80 8.76 22.83
CA SER A 201 10.99 8.98 21.63
C SER A 201 9.92 7.91 21.43
N ARG A 202 10.20 6.64 21.75
CA ARG A 202 9.19 5.56 21.78
C ARG A 202 8.08 5.84 22.79
N LEU A 203 8.45 6.21 24.01
CA LEU A 203 7.48 6.51 25.06
C LEU A 203 6.62 7.73 24.72
N ARG A 204 7.20 8.77 24.11
CA ARG A 204 6.45 9.94 23.64
C ARG A 204 5.46 9.59 22.53
N GLY A 205 5.88 8.80 21.54
CA GLY A 205 4.98 8.29 20.50
C GLY A 205 3.84 7.46 21.11
N ALA A 206 4.15 6.57 22.06
CA ALA A 206 3.17 5.72 22.73
C ALA A 206 2.17 6.51 23.59
N LYS A 207 2.57 7.66 24.16
CA LYS A 207 1.69 8.52 24.95
C LYS A 207 0.61 9.23 24.10
N ILE A 208 0.89 9.45 22.82
CA ILE A 208 -0.03 10.13 21.89
C ILE A 208 -0.94 9.14 21.16
N ALA A 209 -0.43 7.93 20.93
CA ALA A 209 -1.13 6.82 20.28
C ALA A 209 -2.36 6.34 21.07
#